data_AF-A0A7J8V481-F1
#
_entry.id   AF-A0A7J8V481-F1
#
_cell.length_a   1.000
_cell.length_b   1.000
_cell.length_c   1.000
_cell.angle_alpha   90.00
_cell.angle_beta   90.00
_cell.angle_gamma   90.00
#
_symmetry.space_group_name_H-M   'P 1'
#
loop_
_entity.id
_entity.type
_entity.pdbx_description
1 polymer ?
#
loop_
_entity_poly.entity_id
_entity_poly.type
_entity_poly.pdbx_seq_one_letter_code
_entity_poly.pdbx_strand_id
1 'polypeptide(L)'
;MAFRLSNNLVGILNLITFLLSIPILGAGIWLRREGVTECEQFLDTPVIIIGVFLMLVSLAGLIGACCRVTWLLWLYLVVMFLLIVLGIVFTIFAFVVTNKGAGQVLSGKGYKEYRLGDYSNWLQKRVTDNKNWNKIKSCLADSKVCTDFHDKYLNASLPEFYQAHLSAVQSGCCKPSNDCQFNYVGPTNWTRGSGVSNNPDCNLWDNDPKTLCFNCEACKAGFIDNLKSSWKKVAVVNIVFLIFLIVVYSVGCCAFRNSRRDNDYHQGWKP
;
A
#
# COMPACT_ATOMS: atom_id res chain seq x y z
N MET A 1 36.92 17.13 18.99
CA MET A 1 36.69 16.92 17.53
C MET A 1 35.37 16.18 17.24
N ALA A 2 34.96 15.18 18.04
CA ALA A 2 33.67 14.48 17.91
C ALA A 2 32.42 15.40 17.96
N PHE A 3 32.52 16.52 18.69
CA PHE A 3 31.44 17.49 18.93
C PHE A 3 30.83 18.11 17.65
N ARG A 4 31.66 18.38 16.64
CA ARG A 4 31.19 18.95 15.37
C ARG A 4 30.66 17.86 14.43
N LEU A 5 31.14 16.62 14.56
CA LEU A 5 30.75 15.53 13.67
C LEU A 5 29.29 15.11 13.89
N SER A 6 28.84 14.95 15.15
CA SER A 6 27.48 14.49 15.45
C SER A 6 26.41 15.53 15.09
N ASN A 7 26.61 16.81 15.43
CA ASN A 7 25.64 17.86 15.06
C ASN A 7 25.60 18.09 13.54
N ASN A 8 26.75 18.08 12.87
CA ASN A 8 26.78 18.18 11.41
C ASN A 8 26.14 16.95 10.77
N LEU A 9 26.33 15.75 11.32
CA LEU A 9 25.70 14.52 10.84
C LEU A 9 24.18 14.54 11.03
N VAL A 10 23.66 15.01 12.17
CA VAL A 10 22.21 15.22 12.37
C VAL A 10 21.65 16.21 11.36
N GLY A 11 22.37 17.32 11.11
CA GLY A 11 21.98 18.31 10.10
C GLY A 11 21.94 17.72 8.70
N ILE A 12 22.98 16.99 8.29
CA ILE A 12 23.07 16.32 6.98
C ILE A 12 21.97 15.26 6.83
N LEU A 13 21.75 14.42 7.84
CA LEU A 13 20.72 13.37 7.80
C LEU A 13 19.32 13.99 7.70
N ASN A 14 19.00 15.03 8.47
CA ASN A 14 17.71 15.72 8.35
C ASN A 14 17.56 16.45 7.02
N LEU A 15 18.63 17.01 6.45
CA LEU A 15 18.62 17.59 5.11
C LEU A 15 18.32 16.54 4.03
N ILE A 16 18.94 15.36 4.10
CA ILE A 16 18.63 14.23 3.21
C ILE A 16 17.17 13.83 3.36
N THR A 17 16.67 13.73 4.59
CA THR A 17 15.27 13.37 4.87
C THR A 17 14.29 14.41 4.29
N PHE A 18 14.63 15.69 4.39
CA PHE A 18 13.87 16.78 3.77
C PHE A 18 13.87 16.67 2.24
N LEU A 19 15.03 16.45 1.62
CA LEU A 19 15.16 16.28 0.17
C LEU A 19 14.39 15.05 -0.34
N LEU A 20 14.34 13.96 0.43
CA LEU A 20 13.55 12.77 0.10
C LEU A 20 12.03 12.99 0.28
N SER A 21 11.61 13.91 1.14
CA SER A 21 10.19 14.24 1.32
C SER A 21 9.58 14.95 0.11
N ILE A 22 10.38 15.72 -0.63
CA ILE A 22 9.97 16.47 -1.83
C ILE A 22 9.49 15.54 -2.96
N PRO A 23 10.24 14.53 -3.41
CA PRO A 23 9.75 13.59 -4.43
C PRO A 23 8.60 12.72 -3.93
N ILE A 24 8.48 12.43 -2.62
CA ILE A 24 7.32 11.73 -2.05
C ILE A 24 6.05 12.59 -2.18
N LEU A 25 6.15 13.88 -1.86
CA LEU A 25 5.07 14.85 -2.06
C LEU A 25 4.76 15.05 -3.53
N GLY A 26 5.78 15.17 -4.38
CA GLY A 26 5.64 15.27 -5.83
C GLY A 26 4.93 14.07 -6.42
N ALA A 27 5.31 12.85 -6.02
CA ALA A 27 4.65 11.62 -6.42
C ALA A 27 3.20 11.57 -5.90
N GLY A 28 2.94 11.92 -4.65
CA GLY A 28 1.57 11.96 -4.10
C GLY A 28 0.66 12.99 -4.79
N ILE A 29 1.18 14.17 -5.14
CA ILE A 29 0.44 15.21 -5.85
C ILE A 29 0.23 14.84 -7.32
N TRP A 30 1.23 14.23 -7.96
CA TRP A 30 1.15 13.71 -9.32
C TRP A 30 0.10 12.60 -9.41
N LEU A 31 0.13 11.63 -8.51
CA LEU A 31 -0.88 10.59 -8.39
C LEU A 31 -2.28 11.19 -8.17
N ARG A 32 -2.41 12.26 -7.38
CA ARG A 32 -3.68 12.96 -7.20
C ARG A 32 -4.17 13.73 -8.44
N ARG A 33 -3.26 14.22 -9.29
CA ARG A 33 -3.59 15.03 -10.50
C ARG A 33 -3.77 14.18 -11.75
N GLU A 34 -2.99 13.12 -11.90
CA GLU A 34 -2.95 12.26 -13.08
C GLU A 34 -3.42 10.82 -12.79
N GLY A 35 -3.92 10.56 -11.58
CA GLY A 35 -4.41 9.27 -11.09
C GLY A 35 -5.69 8.79 -11.75
N VAL A 36 -5.61 8.60 -13.06
CA VAL A 36 -6.30 7.58 -13.84
C VAL A 36 -5.69 6.19 -13.53
N THR A 37 -5.14 5.99 -12.32
CA THR A 37 -4.73 4.68 -11.80
C THR A 37 -5.80 4.19 -10.82
N GLU A 38 -6.98 4.01 -11.41
CA GLU A 38 -7.88 2.86 -11.18
C GLU A 38 -8.01 2.46 -9.69
N CYS A 39 -8.72 3.31 -8.94
CA CYS A 39 -9.36 3.04 -7.63
C CYS A 39 -8.58 3.27 -6.35
N GLU A 40 -7.35 3.75 -6.45
CA GLU A 40 -6.48 3.99 -5.29
C GLU A 40 -6.55 5.42 -4.72
N GLN A 41 -7.65 6.16 -4.90
CA GLN A 41 -7.85 7.46 -4.23
C GLN A 41 -7.80 7.36 -2.68
N PHE A 42 -7.93 6.13 -2.15
CA PHE A 42 -7.79 5.80 -0.73
C PHE A 42 -6.34 5.89 -0.22
N LEU A 43 -5.32 5.75 -1.08
CA LEU A 43 -3.90 5.77 -0.70
C LEU A 43 -3.21 7.13 -0.91
N ASP A 44 -3.72 8.00 -1.78
CA ASP A 44 -3.05 9.28 -2.09
C ASP A 44 -3.04 10.25 -0.90
N THR A 45 -4.17 10.37 -0.22
CA THR A 45 -4.32 11.27 0.93
C THR A 45 -3.39 10.90 2.09
N PRO A 46 -3.31 9.64 2.55
CA PRO A 46 -2.37 9.27 3.60
C PRO A 46 -0.90 9.44 3.19
N VAL A 47 -0.53 9.20 1.94
CA VAL A 47 0.85 9.43 1.45
C VAL A 47 1.24 10.90 1.51
N ILE A 48 0.34 11.82 1.09
CA ILE A 48 0.59 13.27 1.17
C ILE A 48 0.74 13.72 2.63
N ILE A 49 -0.14 13.25 3.53
CA ILE A 49 -0.07 13.58 4.97
C ILE A 49 1.28 13.13 5.56
N ILE A 50 1.74 11.91 5.22
CA ILE A 50 3.04 11.40 5.66
C ILE A 50 4.18 12.27 5.12
N GLY A 51 4.15 12.63 3.84
CA GLY A 51 5.16 13.48 3.21
C GLY A 51 5.28 14.85 3.89
N VAL A 52 4.15 15.52 4.15
CA VAL A 52 4.14 16.83 4.83
C VAL A 52 4.67 16.70 6.25
N PHE A 53 4.24 15.66 6.96
CA PHE A 53 4.67 15.43 8.33
C PHE A 53 6.19 15.20 8.41
N LEU A 54 6.77 14.39 7.52
CA LEU A 54 8.22 14.18 7.45
C LEU A 54 8.99 15.46 7.10
N MET A 55 8.42 16.32 6.26
CA MET A 55 9.00 17.63 5.94
C MET A 55 9.06 18.54 7.18
N LEU A 56 8.01 18.58 8.00
CA LEU A 56 8.00 19.38 9.23
C LEU A 56 8.99 18.85 10.27
N VAL A 57 9.06 17.53 10.45
CA VAL A 57 9.99 16.90 11.39
C VAL A 57 11.45 17.12 10.98
N SER A 58 11.76 17.01 9.69
CA SER A 58 13.11 17.27 9.18
C SER A 58 13.52 18.75 9.33
N LEU A 59 12.61 19.69 9.10
CA LEU A 59 12.87 21.12 9.34
C LEU A 59 13.16 21.40 10.82
N ALA A 60 12.38 20.83 11.74
CA ALA A 60 12.63 20.93 13.17
C ALA A 60 14.00 20.33 13.55
N GLY A 61 14.35 19.16 13.02
CA GLY A 61 15.67 18.56 13.22
C GLY A 61 16.83 19.44 12.75
N LEU A 62 16.67 20.11 11.60
CA LEU A 62 17.67 21.02 11.04
C LEU A 62 17.85 22.29 11.89
N ILE A 63 16.74 22.91 12.30
CA ILE A 63 16.75 24.11 13.17
C ILE A 63 17.33 23.78 14.54
N GLY A 64 16.97 22.62 15.11
CA GLY A 64 17.47 22.16 16.41
C GLY A 64 18.97 21.90 16.40
N ALA A 65 19.50 21.33 15.31
CA ALA A 65 20.93 21.08 15.14
C ALA A 65 21.74 22.38 14.90
N CYS A 66 21.19 23.32 14.13
CA CYS A 66 21.83 24.59 13.77
C CYS A 66 21.86 25.58 14.95
N CYS A 67 20.73 25.79 15.61
CA CYS A 67 20.58 26.80 16.65
C CYS A 67 20.84 26.28 18.08
N ARG A 68 21.23 25.00 18.24
CA ARG A 68 21.51 24.33 19.53
C ARG A 68 20.39 24.49 20.58
N VAL A 69 19.14 24.57 20.13
CA VAL A 69 17.99 24.73 21.02
C VAL A 69 17.64 23.36 21.63
N THR A 70 18.06 23.12 22.87
CA THR A 70 17.88 21.83 23.55
C THR A 70 16.43 21.38 23.68
N TRP A 71 15.51 22.31 23.91
CA TRP A 71 14.07 22.00 23.96
C TRP A 71 13.54 21.48 22.61
N LEU A 72 13.97 22.09 21.51
CA LEU A 72 13.55 21.71 20.16
C LEU A 72 14.15 20.35 19.77
N LEU A 73 15.40 20.10 20.14
CA LEU A 73 16.05 18.79 19.95
C LEU A 73 15.39 17.68 20.80
N TRP A 74 14.93 18.00 22.01
CA TRP A 74 14.16 17.07 22.84
C TRP A 74 12.82 16.72 22.19
N LEU A 75 12.06 17.73 21.74
CA LEU A 75 10.79 17.52 21.04
C LEU A 75 10.99 16.69 19.77
N TYR A 76 12.04 16.97 19.00
CA TYR A 76 12.42 16.17 17.83
C TYR A 76 12.63 14.69 18.19
N LEU A 77 13.37 14.40 19.26
CA LEU A 77 13.59 13.01 19.71
C LEU A 77 12.31 12.32 20.16
N VAL A 78 11.41 13.02 20.85
CA VAL A 78 10.10 12.47 21.25
C VAL A 78 9.27 12.11 20.01
N VAL A 79 9.20 13.02 19.03
CA VAL A 79 8.46 12.77 17.78
C VAL A 79 9.07 11.61 16.99
N MET A 80 10.39 11.55 16.86
CA MET A 80 11.08 10.45 16.18
C MET A 80 10.83 9.11 16.86
N PHE A 81 10.84 9.07 18.20
CA PHE A 81 10.51 7.86 18.95
C PHE A 81 9.08 7.39 18.68
N LEU A 82 8.10 8.31 18.69
CA LEU A 82 6.71 7.98 18.37
C LEU A 82 6.54 7.45 16.95
N LEU A 83 7.26 8.00 15.97
CA LEU A 83 7.23 7.49 14.59
C LEU A 83 7.77 6.08 14.47
N ILE A 84 8.87 5.77 15.16
CA ILE A 84 9.45 4.42 15.17
C ILE A 84 8.43 3.44 15.77
N VAL A 85 7.85 3.76 16.93
CA VAL A 85 6.85 2.90 17.60
C VAL A 85 5.63 2.69 16.69
N LEU A 86 5.08 3.77 16.13
CA LEU A 86 3.91 3.69 15.25
C LEU A 86 4.21 2.90 13.97
N GLY A 87 5.40 3.08 13.39
CA GLY A 87 5.85 2.33 12.22
C GLY A 87 6.02 0.83 12.50
N ILE A 88 6.53 0.46 13.69
CA ILE A 88 6.63 -0.95 14.11
C ILE A 88 5.23 -1.56 14.32
N VAL A 89 4.32 -0.84 14.98
CA VAL A 89 2.94 -1.31 15.16
C VAL A 89 2.25 -1.51 13.80
N PHE A 90 2.43 -0.56 12.89
CA PHE A 90 1.89 -0.65 11.54
C PHE A 90 2.46 -1.84 10.75
N THR A 91 3.77 -2.11 10.81
CA THR A 91 4.35 -3.27 10.09
C THR A 91 3.79 -4.58 10.62
N ILE A 92 3.74 -4.75 11.94
CA ILE A 92 3.16 -5.95 12.57
C ILE A 92 1.71 -6.11 12.12
N PHE A 93 0.92 -5.05 12.19
CA PHE A 93 -0.48 -5.06 11.76
C PHE A 93 -0.61 -5.44 10.27
N ALA A 94 0.18 -4.82 9.40
CA ALA A 94 0.18 -5.10 7.97
C ALA A 94 0.51 -6.58 7.70
N PHE A 95 1.51 -7.15 8.35
CA PHE A 95 1.83 -8.57 8.22
C PHE A 95 0.70 -9.47 8.73
N VAL A 96 0.15 -9.21 9.91
CA VAL A 96 -0.94 -10.03 10.48
C VAL A 96 -2.15 -10.08 9.57
N VAL A 97 -2.57 -8.93 9.05
CA VAL A 97 -3.75 -8.80 8.18
C VAL A 97 -3.49 -9.40 6.80
N THR A 98 -2.26 -9.30 6.29
CA THR A 98 -1.86 -9.80 4.96
C THR A 98 -1.27 -11.21 4.97
N ASN A 99 -1.18 -11.90 6.11
CA ASN A 99 -0.62 -13.25 6.14
C ASN A 99 -1.56 -14.26 5.48
N LYS A 100 -2.85 -14.21 5.83
CA LYS A 100 -3.90 -15.09 5.27
C LYS A 100 -4.31 -14.70 3.85
N GLY A 101 -4.80 -15.68 3.09
CA GLY A 101 -5.27 -15.53 1.71
C GLY A 101 -4.21 -15.89 0.69
N ALA A 102 -4.48 -16.88 -0.15
CA ALA A 102 -3.68 -17.14 -1.33
C ALA A 102 -4.63 -17.54 -2.45
N GLY A 103 -4.40 -17.00 -3.65
CA GLY A 103 -5.10 -17.48 -4.83
C GLY A 103 -4.87 -18.99 -5.00
N GLN A 104 -5.94 -19.73 -5.24
CA GLN A 104 -5.93 -21.16 -5.50
C GLN A 104 -5.39 -21.41 -6.89
N VAL A 105 -4.38 -22.27 -6.98
CA VAL A 105 -3.80 -22.69 -8.25
C VAL A 105 -4.71 -23.72 -8.91
N LEU A 106 -4.93 -23.57 -10.21
CA LEU A 106 -5.69 -24.52 -11.00
C LEU A 106 -4.76 -25.29 -11.93
N SER A 107 -4.97 -26.60 -12.03
CA SER A 107 -4.20 -27.45 -12.94
C SER A 107 -4.38 -27.00 -14.39
N GLY A 108 -3.26 -26.75 -15.08
CA GLY A 108 -3.25 -26.34 -16.48
C GLY A 108 -3.67 -24.90 -16.74
N LYS A 109 -3.73 -24.03 -15.71
CA LYS A 109 -4.03 -22.59 -15.85
C LYS A 109 -2.86 -21.72 -15.38
N GLY A 110 -2.54 -20.67 -16.13
CA GLY A 110 -1.53 -19.64 -15.84
C GLY A 110 -1.99 -18.58 -14.83
N TYR A 111 -3.24 -18.67 -14.36
CA TYR A 111 -3.85 -17.76 -13.39
C TYR A 111 -4.42 -18.51 -12.18
N LYS A 112 -4.70 -17.75 -11.12
CA LYS A 112 -5.26 -18.25 -9.86
C LYS A 112 -6.72 -17.88 -9.70
N GLU A 113 -7.44 -18.64 -8.91
CA GLU A 113 -8.77 -18.29 -8.41
C GLU A 113 -8.73 -17.74 -7.00
N TYR A 114 -9.65 -16.83 -6.69
CA TYR A 114 -9.64 -16.12 -5.42
C TYR A 114 -11.00 -16.31 -4.75
N ARG A 115 -11.00 -16.83 -3.52
CA ARG A 115 -12.21 -16.96 -2.71
C ARG A 115 -12.15 -16.00 -1.53
N LEU A 116 -13.24 -15.31 -1.25
CA LEU A 116 -13.29 -14.28 -0.23
C LEU A 116 -12.98 -14.84 1.18
N GLY A 117 -13.42 -16.08 1.44
CA GLY A 117 -13.19 -16.80 2.69
C GLY A 117 -11.72 -17.10 3.01
N ASP A 118 -10.82 -17.06 2.02
CA ASP A 118 -9.40 -17.37 2.23
C ASP A 118 -8.65 -16.23 2.96
N TYR A 119 -9.22 -15.02 2.99
CA TYR A 119 -8.59 -13.81 3.54
C TYR A 119 -8.93 -13.57 5.01
N SER A 120 -8.19 -12.65 5.66
CA SER A 120 -8.47 -12.29 7.05
C SER A 120 -9.82 -11.60 7.21
N ASN A 121 -10.52 -11.85 8.33
CA ASN A 121 -11.81 -11.22 8.65
C ASN A 121 -11.76 -9.69 8.57
N TRP A 122 -10.61 -9.08 8.89
CA TRP A 122 -10.41 -7.64 8.77
C TRP A 122 -10.51 -7.15 7.33
N LEU A 123 -9.89 -7.86 6.37
CA LEU A 123 -9.96 -7.53 4.94
C LEU A 123 -11.35 -7.80 4.38
N GLN A 124 -11.95 -8.94 4.74
CA GLN A 124 -13.31 -9.28 4.30
C GLN A 124 -14.30 -8.18 4.70
N LYS A 125 -14.26 -7.70 5.94
CA LYS A 125 -15.15 -6.65 6.44
C LYS A 125 -15.10 -5.34 5.62
N ARG A 126 -13.99 -5.06 4.93
CA ARG A 126 -13.86 -3.87 4.07
C ARG A 126 -14.68 -3.97 2.78
N VAL A 127 -14.84 -5.16 2.23
CA VAL A 127 -15.57 -5.40 0.96
C VAL A 127 -16.97 -5.99 1.17
N THR A 128 -17.29 -6.45 2.38
CA THR A 128 -18.65 -6.88 2.74
C THR A 128 -19.58 -5.69 3.02
N ASP A 129 -19.04 -4.52 3.39
CA ASP A 129 -19.84 -3.31 3.55
C ASP A 129 -20.28 -2.76 2.18
N ASN A 130 -21.58 -2.86 1.88
CA ASN A 130 -22.15 -2.43 0.60
C ASN A 130 -21.85 -0.97 0.26
N LYS A 131 -21.79 -0.05 1.24
CA LYS A 131 -21.52 1.37 0.95
C LYS A 131 -20.08 1.56 0.47
N ASN A 132 -19.13 0.85 1.08
CA ASN A 132 -17.73 0.90 0.69
C ASN A 132 -17.51 0.16 -0.63
N TRP A 133 -18.11 -1.03 -0.77
CA TRP A 133 -18.01 -1.81 -2.00
C TRP A 133 -18.59 -1.09 -3.20
N ASN A 134 -19.73 -0.40 -3.09
CA ASN A 134 -20.30 0.34 -4.22
C ASN A 134 -19.35 1.40 -4.79
N LYS A 135 -18.55 2.07 -3.94
CA LYS A 135 -17.53 3.02 -4.39
C LYS A 135 -16.38 2.31 -5.11
N ILE A 136 -15.87 1.22 -4.53
CA ILE A 136 -14.80 0.41 -5.11
C ILE A 136 -15.25 -0.17 -6.45
N LYS A 137 -16.47 -0.73 -6.48
CA LYS A 137 -17.12 -1.31 -7.64
C LYS A 137 -17.29 -0.31 -8.77
N SER A 138 -17.89 0.86 -8.49
CA SER A 138 -18.05 1.92 -9.50
C SER A 138 -16.71 2.25 -10.11
N CYS A 139 -15.70 2.40 -9.27
CA CYS A 139 -14.38 2.66 -9.76
C CYS A 139 -13.80 1.49 -10.60
N LEU A 140 -13.95 0.23 -10.17
CA LEU A 140 -13.49 -0.95 -10.92
C LEU A 140 -14.21 -1.13 -12.26
N ALA A 141 -15.43 -0.61 -12.39
CA ALA A 141 -16.20 -0.62 -13.63
C ALA A 141 -15.84 0.56 -14.55
N ASP A 142 -15.60 1.75 -13.98
CA ASP A 142 -15.10 2.92 -14.71
C ASP A 142 -13.63 2.74 -15.15
N SER A 143 -12.96 1.86 -14.43
CA SER A 143 -11.63 1.37 -14.67
C SER A 143 -11.52 0.65 -16.01
N LYS A 144 -10.47 0.94 -16.79
CA LYS A 144 -10.14 0.23 -18.02
C LYS A 144 -9.61 -1.19 -17.81
N VAL A 145 -9.48 -1.70 -16.57
CA VAL A 145 -8.89 -3.02 -16.31
C VAL A 145 -9.57 -4.15 -17.09
N CYS A 146 -10.90 -4.19 -17.15
CA CYS A 146 -11.62 -5.23 -17.90
C CYS A 146 -11.70 -4.95 -19.40
N THR A 147 -11.65 -3.68 -19.81
CA THR A 147 -11.57 -3.27 -21.22
C THR A 147 -10.21 -3.63 -21.81
N ASP A 148 -9.11 -3.25 -21.15
CA ASP A 148 -7.74 -3.61 -21.53
C ASP A 148 -7.53 -5.12 -21.50
N PHE A 149 -8.17 -5.81 -20.53
CA PHE A 149 -8.19 -7.27 -20.48
C PHE A 149 -8.90 -7.87 -21.71
N HIS A 150 -10.07 -7.34 -22.08
CA HIS A 150 -10.78 -7.78 -23.26
C HIS A 150 -9.91 -7.59 -24.50
N ASP A 151 -9.42 -6.37 -24.74
CA ASP A 151 -8.62 -6.00 -25.91
C ASP A 151 -7.34 -6.85 -26.04
N LYS A 152 -6.66 -7.09 -24.92
CA LYS A 152 -5.44 -7.90 -24.87
C LYS A 152 -5.67 -9.36 -25.27
N TYR A 153 -6.85 -9.92 -24.99
CA TYR A 153 -7.16 -11.34 -25.19
C TYR A 153 -8.25 -11.57 -26.24
N LEU A 154 -8.61 -10.55 -27.03
CA LEU A 154 -9.65 -10.60 -28.07
C LEU A 154 -9.53 -11.80 -29.00
N ASN A 155 -8.31 -12.08 -29.46
CA ASN A 155 -8.02 -13.14 -30.44
C ASN A 155 -7.45 -14.40 -29.78
N ALA A 156 -7.44 -14.49 -28.45
CA ALA A 156 -6.88 -15.63 -27.74
C ALA A 156 -7.83 -16.84 -27.84
N SER A 157 -7.31 -17.94 -28.36
CA SER A 157 -7.99 -19.24 -28.28
C SER A 157 -8.08 -19.72 -26.83
N LEU A 158 -9.00 -20.63 -26.52
CA LEU A 158 -9.15 -21.19 -25.18
C LEU A 158 -7.84 -21.70 -24.55
N PRO A 159 -7.00 -22.51 -25.23
CA PRO A 159 -5.75 -22.98 -24.65
C PRO A 159 -4.76 -21.85 -24.39
N GLU A 160 -4.67 -20.85 -25.26
CA GLU A 160 -3.83 -19.66 -25.06
C GLU A 160 -4.32 -18.82 -23.87
N PHE A 161 -5.63 -18.63 -23.77
CA PHE A 161 -6.25 -17.92 -22.65
C PHE A 161 -5.99 -18.64 -21.31
N TYR A 162 -6.02 -19.98 -21.30
CA TYR A 162 -5.72 -20.75 -20.10
C TYR A 162 -4.26 -20.61 -19.66
N GLN A 163 -3.32 -20.37 -20.56
CA GLN A 163 -1.93 -20.11 -20.20
C GLN A 163 -1.65 -18.64 -19.83
N ALA A 164 -2.63 -17.75 -20.01
CA ALA A 164 -2.45 -16.34 -19.72
C ALA A 164 -2.20 -16.07 -18.22
N HIS A 165 -1.26 -15.17 -17.94
CA HIS A 165 -1.01 -14.66 -16.59
C HIS A 165 -1.94 -13.48 -16.29
N LEU A 166 -3.00 -13.77 -15.53
CA LEU A 166 -3.99 -12.77 -15.13
C LEU A 166 -3.66 -12.19 -13.76
N SER A 167 -3.87 -10.88 -13.61
CA SER A 167 -3.85 -10.26 -12.27
C SER A 167 -5.03 -10.77 -11.43
N ALA A 168 -4.96 -10.56 -10.11
CA ALA A 168 -6.02 -11.00 -9.22
C ALA A 168 -7.38 -10.37 -9.55
N VAL A 169 -7.38 -9.08 -9.90
CA VAL A 169 -8.57 -8.34 -10.34
C VAL A 169 -9.07 -8.84 -11.70
N GLN A 170 -8.19 -9.09 -12.66
CA GLN A 170 -8.59 -9.63 -13.97
C GLN A 170 -9.26 -11.00 -13.83
N SER A 171 -8.66 -11.90 -13.03
CA SER A 171 -9.21 -13.23 -12.79
C SER A 171 -10.53 -13.20 -11.99
N GLY A 172 -10.66 -12.27 -11.04
CA GLY A 172 -11.83 -12.18 -10.15
C GLY A 172 -13.01 -11.41 -10.73
N CYS A 173 -12.77 -10.38 -11.55
CA CYS A 173 -13.80 -9.42 -11.99
C CYS A 173 -14.16 -9.54 -13.48
N CYS A 174 -13.19 -9.89 -14.34
CA CYS A 174 -13.35 -9.80 -15.80
C CYS A 174 -13.68 -11.14 -16.48
N LYS A 175 -13.73 -12.24 -15.72
CA LYS A 175 -14.12 -13.58 -16.19
C LYS A 175 -14.98 -14.28 -15.11
N PRO A 176 -15.81 -15.26 -15.46
CA PRO A 176 -16.52 -16.07 -14.49
C PRO A 176 -15.57 -17.02 -13.74
N SER A 177 -16.04 -17.56 -12.60
CA SER A 177 -15.34 -18.64 -11.90
C SER A 177 -15.36 -19.93 -12.74
N ASN A 178 -14.28 -20.71 -12.67
CA ASN A 178 -14.19 -22.02 -13.32
C ASN A 178 -15.18 -23.02 -12.70
N ASP A 179 -15.59 -22.83 -11.44
CA ASP A 179 -16.61 -23.64 -10.77
C ASP A 179 -17.97 -23.59 -11.49
N CYS A 180 -18.21 -22.53 -12.28
CA CYS A 180 -19.48 -22.32 -12.98
C CYS A 180 -19.61 -23.17 -14.25
N GLN A 181 -18.51 -23.72 -14.78
CA GLN A 181 -18.48 -24.55 -15.99
C GLN A 181 -19.08 -23.85 -17.23
N PHE A 182 -18.80 -22.56 -17.40
CA PHE A 182 -19.25 -21.80 -18.57
C PHE A 182 -18.40 -22.16 -19.79
N ASN A 183 -19.02 -22.10 -20.97
CA ASN A 183 -18.33 -22.30 -22.24
C ASN A 183 -17.69 -20.98 -22.70
N TYR A 184 -16.41 -21.06 -23.07
CA TYR A 184 -15.65 -19.91 -23.56
C TYR A 184 -16.12 -19.50 -24.95
N VAL A 185 -16.45 -18.22 -25.12
CA VAL A 185 -16.70 -17.59 -26.42
C VAL A 185 -15.67 -16.49 -26.69
N GLY A 186 -15.26 -15.79 -25.65
CA GLY A 186 -14.18 -14.80 -25.67
C GLY A 186 -13.73 -14.43 -24.25
N PRO A 187 -12.82 -13.47 -24.10
CA PRO A 187 -12.20 -13.17 -22.80
C PRO A 187 -13.22 -12.73 -21.73
N THR A 188 -14.16 -11.88 -22.11
CA THR A 188 -15.25 -11.39 -21.25
C THR A 188 -16.63 -11.91 -21.68
N ASN A 189 -16.69 -12.85 -22.63
CA ASN A 189 -17.95 -13.38 -23.13
C ASN A 189 -17.99 -14.91 -22.95
N TRP A 190 -18.94 -15.35 -22.12
CA TRP A 190 -19.08 -16.74 -21.72
C TRP A 190 -20.54 -17.15 -21.78
N THR A 191 -20.81 -18.35 -22.27
CA THR A 191 -22.17 -18.90 -22.31
C THR A 191 -22.36 -19.93 -21.20
N ARG A 192 -23.55 -19.94 -20.58
CA ARG A 192 -23.86 -20.86 -19.49
C ARG A 192 -23.78 -22.30 -19.98
N GLY A 193 -22.98 -23.12 -19.30
CA GLY A 193 -22.92 -24.56 -19.54
C GLY A 193 -24.07 -25.31 -18.86
N SER A 194 -24.07 -26.64 -18.98
CA SER A 194 -25.05 -27.52 -18.32
C SER A 194 -24.71 -27.86 -16.86
N GLY A 195 -23.58 -27.36 -16.36
CA GLY A 195 -23.09 -27.62 -15.01
C GLY A 195 -23.91 -26.96 -13.91
N VAL A 196 -24.20 -27.70 -12.84
CA VAL A 196 -24.78 -27.15 -11.62
C VAL A 196 -23.63 -26.84 -10.65
N SER A 197 -23.50 -25.56 -10.28
CA SER A 197 -22.49 -25.09 -9.34
C SER A 197 -23.13 -24.55 -8.07
N ASN A 198 -22.52 -24.85 -6.92
CA ASN A 198 -22.90 -24.25 -5.64
C ASN A 198 -22.26 -22.88 -5.43
N ASN A 199 -21.43 -22.41 -6.36
CA ASN A 199 -20.78 -21.11 -6.26
C ASN A 199 -21.82 -19.99 -6.55
N PRO A 200 -22.08 -19.08 -5.59
CA PRO A 200 -23.07 -18.02 -5.77
C PRO A 200 -22.72 -17.04 -6.91
N ASP A 201 -21.44 -16.93 -7.26
CA ASP A 201 -20.96 -16.03 -8.32
C ASP A 201 -21.50 -16.41 -9.71
N CYS A 202 -21.86 -17.68 -9.92
CA CYS A 202 -22.37 -18.16 -11.21
C CYS A 202 -23.71 -17.54 -11.61
N ASN A 203 -24.48 -17.04 -10.63
CA ASN A 203 -25.73 -16.33 -10.86
C ASN A 203 -25.53 -14.81 -10.99
N LEU A 204 -24.35 -14.31 -10.63
CA LEU A 204 -24.02 -12.88 -10.62
C LEU A 204 -23.23 -12.43 -11.86
N TRP A 205 -22.63 -13.37 -12.60
CA TRP A 205 -21.93 -13.09 -13.84
C TRP A 205 -22.88 -12.60 -14.94
N ASP A 206 -22.47 -11.53 -15.63
CA ASP A 206 -23.11 -11.00 -16.83
C ASP A 206 -22.05 -10.72 -17.91
N ASN A 207 -22.41 -10.81 -19.20
CA ASN A 207 -21.52 -10.45 -20.31
C ASN A 207 -21.58 -8.95 -20.66
N ASP A 208 -22.46 -8.16 -20.02
CA ASP A 208 -22.46 -6.70 -20.11
C ASP A 208 -21.14 -6.14 -19.56
N PRO A 209 -20.35 -5.40 -20.38
CA PRO A 209 -19.09 -4.79 -19.97
C PRO A 209 -19.21 -3.89 -18.73
N LYS A 210 -20.39 -3.32 -18.45
CA LYS A 210 -20.63 -2.46 -17.28
C LYS A 210 -20.88 -3.24 -15.99
N THR A 211 -21.21 -4.52 -16.08
CA THR A 211 -21.64 -5.33 -14.94
C THR A 211 -20.65 -6.46 -14.63
N LEU A 212 -20.26 -7.24 -15.64
CA LEU A 212 -19.30 -8.36 -15.55
C LEU A 212 -19.47 -9.16 -14.24
N CYS A 213 -18.36 -9.49 -13.56
CA CYS A 213 -18.39 -10.08 -12.22
C CYS A 213 -18.17 -9.03 -11.11
N PHE A 214 -18.43 -7.74 -11.33
CA PHE A 214 -18.14 -6.71 -10.33
C PHE A 214 -18.94 -6.85 -9.02
N ASN A 215 -20.00 -7.65 -9.01
CA ASN A 215 -20.76 -8.00 -7.80
C ASN A 215 -20.33 -9.32 -7.13
N CYS A 216 -19.46 -10.09 -7.79
CA CYS A 216 -19.06 -11.42 -7.35
C CYS A 216 -18.15 -11.37 -6.12
N GLU A 217 -18.18 -12.43 -5.31
CA GLU A 217 -17.23 -12.64 -4.23
C GLU A 217 -15.81 -12.85 -4.76
N ALA A 218 -15.66 -13.50 -5.92
CA ALA A 218 -14.38 -13.62 -6.61
C ALA A 218 -13.76 -12.26 -6.95
N CYS A 219 -14.56 -11.27 -7.35
CA CYS A 219 -14.06 -9.92 -7.65
C CYS A 219 -13.62 -9.19 -6.38
N LYS A 220 -14.41 -9.29 -5.30
CA LYS A 220 -14.02 -8.78 -3.97
C LYS A 220 -12.72 -9.42 -3.48
N ALA A 221 -12.57 -10.72 -3.66
CA ALA A 221 -11.38 -11.47 -3.30
C ALA A 221 -10.16 -11.06 -4.16
N GLY A 222 -10.36 -10.87 -5.47
CA GLY A 222 -9.32 -10.40 -6.39
C GLY A 222 -8.84 -8.99 -6.04
N PHE A 223 -9.74 -8.09 -5.65
CA PHE A 223 -9.40 -6.76 -5.15
C PHE A 223 -8.60 -6.84 -3.85
N ILE A 224 -9.03 -7.67 -2.88
CA ILE A 224 -8.31 -7.86 -1.62
C ILE A 224 -6.91 -8.43 -1.86
N ASP A 225 -6.73 -9.38 -2.78
CA ASP A 225 -5.39 -9.93 -3.07
C ASP A 225 -4.46 -8.86 -3.66
N ASN A 226 -5.00 -8.03 -4.56
CA ASN A 226 -4.25 -6.90 -5.12
C ASN A 226 -3.83 -5.92 -4.01
N LEU A 227 -4.77 -5.54 -3.14
CA LEU A 227 -4.52 -4.68 -1.98
C LEU A 227 -3.47 -5.29 -1.05
N LYS A 228 -3.59 -6.58 -0.75
CA LYS A 228 -2.63 -7.35 0.05
C LYS A 228 -1.22 -7.31 -0.55
N SER A 229 -1.09 -7.51 -1.85
CA SER A 229 0.18 -7.45 -2.56
C SER A 229 0.81 -6.05 -2.44
N SER A 230 0.01 -5.01 -2.64
CA SER A 230 0.44 -3.61 -2.44
C SER A 230 0.87 -3.34 -0.99
N TRP A 231 0.11 -3.80 0.00
CA TRP A 231 0.45 -3.63 1.42
C TRP A 231 1.75 -4.34 1.80
N LYS A 232 2.04 -5.51 1.22
CA LYS A 232 3.34 -6.18 1.42
C LYS A 232 4.49 -5.36 0.86
N LYS A 233 4.35 -4.77 -0.33
CA LYS A 233 5.37 -3.87 -0.90
C LYS A 233 5.60 -2.65 0.00
N VAL A 234 4.51 -2.03 0.47
CA VAL A 234 4.57 -0.89 1.39
C VAL A 234 5.23 -1.27 2.72
N ALA A 235 4.91 -2.44 3.29
CA ALA A 235 5.53 -2.93 4.51
C ALA A 235 7.04 -3.15 4.35
N VAL A 236 7.50 -3.67 3.20
CA VAL A 236 8.94 -3.81 2.89
C VAL A 236 9.63 -2.45 2.83
N VAL A 237 9.04 -1.48 2.13
CA VAL A 237 9.58 -0.10 2.09
C VAL A 237 9.61 0.52 3.49
N ASN A 238 8.58 0.29 4.30
CA ASN A 238 8.51 0.80 5.67
C ASN A 238 9.60 0.19 6.58
N ILE A 239 10.00 -1.07 6.39
CA ILE A 239 11.13 -1.67 7.13
C ILE A 239 12.43 -0.92 6.85
N VAL A 240 12.72 -0.61 5.58
CA VAL A 240 13.91 0.16 5.19
C VAL A 240 13.88 1.55 5.84
N PHE A 241 12.71 2.20 5.82
CA PHE A 241 12.52 3.50 6.45
C PHE A 241 12.69 3.46 7.98
N LEU A 242 12.19 2.42 8.66
CA LEU A 242 12.39 2.23 10.09
C LEU A 242 13.86 2.08 10.46
N ILE A 243 14.64 1.32 9.69
CA ILE A 243 16.09 1.18 9.91
C ILE A 243 16.76 2.56 9.82
N PHE A 244 16.43 3.34 8.80
CA PHE A 244 16.94 4.70 8.65
C PHE A 244 16.56 5.59 9.84
N LEU A 245 15.29 5.59 10.26
CA LEU A 245 14.83 6.36 11.42
C LEU A 245 15.55 5.97 12.71
N ILE A 246 15.81 4.69 12.94
CA ILE A 246 16.56 4.21 14.12
C ILE A 246 17.99 4.75 14.11
N VAL A 247 18.66 4.75 12.95
CA VAL A 247 20.00 5.34 12.81
C VAL A 247 19.96 6.83 13.14
N VAL A 248 19.04 7.59 12.53
CA VAL A 248 18.90 9.03 12.78
C VAL A 248 18.59 9.31 14.26
N TYR A 249 17.70 8.53 14.87
CA TYR A 249 17.36 8.62 16.29
C TYR A 249 18.58 8.38 17.18
N SER A 250 19.39 7.35 16.90
CA SER A 250 20.60 7.04 17.68
C SER A 250 21.62 8.20 17.64
N VAL A 251 21.84 8.79 16.47
CA VAL A 251 22.73 9.95 16.29
C VAL A 251 22.13 11.19 16.97
N GLY A 252 20.81 11.40 16.87
CA GLY A 252 20.09 12.48 17.54
C GLY A 252 20.22 12.40 19.07
N CYS A 253 20.08 11.19 19.65
CA CYS A 253 20.30 10.96 21.08
C CYS A 253 21.73 11.29 21.51
N CYS A 254 22.73 10.91 20.70
CA CYS A 254 24.13 11.27 20.93
C CYS A 254 24.32 12.79 20.90
N ALA A 255 23.76 13.48 19.90
CA ALA A 255 23.81 14.94 19.79
C ALA A 255 23.13 15.64 20.98
N PHE A 256 21.97 15.15 21.42
CA PHE A 256 21.24 15.69 22.56
C PHE A 256 22.00 15.53 23.87
N ARG A 257 22.53 14.33 24.14
CA ARG A 257 23.35 14.07 25.34
C ARG A 257 24.57 14.98 25.39
N ASN A 258 25.18 15.22 24.24
CA ASN A 258 26.34 16.09 24.10
C ASN A 258 25.97 17.58 24.31
N SER A 259 24.87 18.06 23.72
CA SER A 259 24.39 19.43 23.93
C SER A 259 23.96 19.71 25.38
N ARG A 260 23.42 18.71 26.09
CA ARG A 260 23.07 18.83 27.51
C ARG A 260 24.32 18.98 28.39
N ARG A 261 25.37 18.19 28.14
CA ARG A 261 26.64 18.29 28.87
C ARG A 261 27.26 19.68 28.75
N ASP A 262 27.27 20.26 27.56
CA ASP A 262 27.83 21.61 27.35
C ASP A 262 27.06 22.69 28.10
N ASN A 263 25.73 22.60 28.15
CA ASN A 263 24.91 23.53 28.92
C ASN A 263 25.17 23.42 30.43
N ASP A 264 25.38 22.20 30.95
CA ASP A 264 25.73 21.98 32.35
C ASP A 264 27.12 22.58 32.68
N TYR A 265 28.11 22.43 31.79
CA TYR A 265 29.44 23.06 31.95
C TYR A 265 29.37 24.59 31.95
N HIS A 266 28.53 25.18 31.09
CA HIS A 266 28.35 26.64 31.05
C HIS A 266 27.57 27.18 32.27
N GLN A 267 26.68 26.41 32.88
CA GLN A 267 25.99 26.82 34.11
C GLN A 267 26.87 26.73 35.37
N GLY A 268 27.85 25.82 35.40
CA GLY A 268 28.83 25.70 36.48
C GLY A 268 29.89 26.82 36.53
N TRP A 269 30.06 27.57 35.42
CA TRP A 269 30.91 28.76 35.33
C TRP A 269 30.05 30.03 35.44
N LYS A 270 29.55 30.30 36.64
CA LYS A 270 29.13 31.66 37.02
C LYS A 270 30.13 32.16 38.06
N PRO A 271 30.96 33.19 37.75
CA PRO A 271 31.82 33.82 38.75
C PRO A 271 31.01 34.50 39.85
#